data_AF-A0A968T6L9-F1
#
_entry.id   AF-A0A968T6L9-F1
#
_cell.length_a   1.000
_cell.length_b   1.000
_cell.length_c   1.000
_cell.angle_alpha   90.00
_cell.angle_beta   90.00
_cell.angle_gamma   90.00
#
_symmetry.space_group_name_H-M   'P 1'
#
loop_
_entity.id
_entity.type
_entity.pdbx_description
1 polymer ?
#
loop_
_entity_poly.entity_id
_entity_poly.type
_entity_poly.pdbx_seq_one_letter_code
_entity_poly.pdbx_strand_id
1 'polypeptide(L)' 'MIRLEQLTQEEPQTLAVACPFCMVMFEDAAKNTGRDESLKRRDIAEIVLESIASA' A
#
# COMPACT_ATOMS: atom_id res chain seq x y z
N MET A 1 0.29 3.39 -15.14
CA MET A 1 -0.11 3.40 -13.72
C MET A 1 0.73 4.44 -13.00
N ILE A 2 0.47 5.72 -13.22
CA ILE A 2 1.42 6.79 -12.83
C ILE A 2 1.69 6.78 -11.32
N ARG A 3 0.66 6.55 -10.49
CA ARG A 3 0.80 6.54 -9.02
C ARG A 3 1.63 5.38 -8.49
N LEU A 4 1.51 4.19 -9.06
CA LEU A 4 2.30 3.03 -8.64
C LEU A 4 3.76 3.19 -9.12
N GLU A 5 3.96 3.65 -10.35
CA GLU A 5 5.29 3.89 -10.93
C GLU A 5 6.10 4.90 -10.11
N GLN A 6 5.47 5.99 -9.66
CA GLN A 6 6.08 6.98 -8.77
C GLN A 6 6.57 6.38 -7.44
N LEU A 7 5.79 5.46 -6.86
CA LEU A 7 6.18 4.79 -5.61
C LEU A 7 7.31 3.79 -5.82
N THR A 8 7.35 3.11 -6.96
CA THR A 8 8.32 2.03 -7.21
C THR A 8 9.77 2.50 -7.34
N GLN A 9 10.02 3.80 -7.50
CA GLN A 9 11.39 4.35 -7.55
C GLN A 9 12.14 4.20 -6.23
N GLU A 10 11.42 4.21 -5.11
CA GLU A 10 11.98 4.15 -3.75
C GLU A 10 11.90 2.74 -3.14
N GLU A 11 11.43 1.75 -3.91
CA GLU A 11 11.25 0.35 -3.48
C GLU A 11 10.64 0.17 -2.07
N PRO A 12 9.49 0.82 -1.77
CA PRO A 12 8.90 0.76 -0.45
C PRO A 12 8.43 -0.66 -0.12
N GLN A 13 8.68 -1.09 1.12
CA GLN A 13 8.17 -2.38 1.61
C GLN A 13 6.67 -2.35 1.92
N THR A 14 6.16 -1.20 2.34
CA THR A 14 4.75 -1.00 2.71
C THR A 14 4.23 0.33 2.19
N LEU A 15 3.08 0.31 1.53
CA LEU A 15 2.27 1.45 1.14
C LEU A 15 1.10 1.61 2.12
N ALA A 16 1.10 2.70 2.89
CA ALA A 16 -0.03 3.09 3.70
C ALA A 16 -1.02 3.94 2.90
N VAL A 17 -2.31 3.67 3.03
CA VAL A 17 -3.40 4.46 2.42
C VAL A 17 -4.44 4.84 3.46
N ALA A 18 -5.18 5.92 3.22
CA ALA A 18 -6.28 6.38 4.08
C ALA A 18 -7.63 6.41 3.36
N CYS A 19 -7.71 5.79 2.18
CA CYS A 19 -8.90 5.84 1.33
C CYS A 19 -9.16 4.46 0.74
N PRO A 20 -10.39 3.91 0.89
CA PRO A 20 -10.73 2.59 0.38
C PRO A 20 -10.64 2.51 -1.15
N PHE A 21 -10.92 3.61 -1.86
CA PHE A 21 -10.74 3.65 -3.31
C PHE A 21 -9.26 3.55 -3.71
N CYS A 22 -8.36 4.20 -2.96
CA CYS A 22 -6.93 4.07 -3.20
C CYS A 22 -6.44 2.64 -2.96
N MET A 23 -6.97 1.94 -1.96
CA MET A 23 -6.66 0.52 -1.70
C MET A 23 -6.95 -0.33 -2.93
N VAL A 24 -8.19 -0.27 -3.44
CA VAL A 24 -8.62 -1.01 -4.64
C VAL A 24 -7.76 -0.63 -5.85
N MET A 25 -7.56 0.67 -6.08
CA MET A 25 -6.75 1.16 -7.20
C MET A 25 -5.30 0.61 -7.16
N PHE A 26 -4.68 0.56 -5.99
CA PHE A 26 -3.32 0.04 -5.84
C PHE A 26 -3.24 -1.49 -5.88
N GLU A 27 -4.26 -2.20 -5.43
CA GLU A 27 -4.38 -3.65 -5.61
C GLU A 27 -4.47 -4.02 -7.09
N ASP A 28 -5.35 -3.37 -7.84
CA ASP A 28 -5.50 -3.61 -9.28
C ASP A 28 -4.22 -3.24 -10.03
N ALA A 29 -3.58 -2.12 -9.66
CA ALA A 29 -2.31 -1.72 -10.24
C ALA A 29 -1.19 -2.74 -9.96
N ALA A 30 -1.07 -3.23 -8.73
CA ALA A 30 -0.05 -4.20 -8.34
C ALA A 30 -0.23 -5.55 -9.04
N LYS A 31 -1.47 -6.06 -9.15
CA LYS A 31 -1.79 -7.29 -9.88
C LYS A 31 -1.41 -7.19 -11.35
N ASN A 32 -1.82 -6.10 -12.00
CA ASN A 32 -1.56 -5.86 -13.42
C ASN A 32 -0.06 -5.61 -13.74
N THR A 33 0.78 -5.32 -12.74
CA THR A 33 2.23 -5.15 -12.90
C THR A 33 3.06 -6.30 -12.32
N GLY A 34 2.43 -7.37 -11.82
CA GLY A 34 3.13 -8.51 -11.21
C GLY A 34 3.83 -8.17 -9.89
N ARG A 35 3.37 -7.12 -9.19
CA ARG A 35 3.96 -6.62 -7.93
C ARG A 35 3.13 -6.92 -6.69
N ASP A 36 2.08 -7.74 -6.84
CA ASP A 36 1.08 -8.00 -5.81
C ASP A 36 1.71 -8.39 -4.45
N GLU A 37 2.71 -9.27 -4.48
CA GLU A 37 3.40 -9.78 -3.29
C GLU A 37 4.53 -8.86 -2.78
N SER A 38 5.12 -8.04 -3.67
CA SER A 38 6.32 -7.23 -3.36
C SER A 38 6.02 -5.95 -2.57
N LEU A 39 4.80 -5.42 -2.69
CA LEU A 39 4.40 -4.16 -2.08
C LEU A 39 3.22 -4.39 -1.14
N LYS A 40 3.47 -4.45 0.18
CA LYS A 40 2.37 -4.58 1.16
C LYS A 40 1.53 -3.31 1.13
N ARG A 41 0.21 -3.44 1.08
CA ARG A 41 -0.73 -2.30 1.08
C ARG A 41 -1.57 -2.40 2.34
N ARG A 42 -1.63 -1.32 3.11
CA ARG A 42 -2.28 -1.31 4.43
C ARG A 42 -3.05 -0.03 4.66
N ASP A 43 -4.14 -0.10 5.42
CA ASP A 43 -4.83 1.10 5.89
C ASP A 43 -4.01 1.75 7.02
N ILE A 44 -3.90 3.08 7.00
CA ILE A 44 -3.15 3.83 8.00
C ILE A 44 -3.73 3.67 9.41
N ALA A 45 -5.05 3.56 9.55
CA ALA A 45 -5.71 3.37 10.84
C ALA A 45 -5.31 2.03 11.47
N GLU A 46 -5.13 0.97 10.66
CA GLU A 46 -4.65 -0.33 11.16
C GLU A 46 -3.21 -0.26 11.65
N ILE A 47 -2.33 0.43 10.92
CA ILE A 47 -0.93 0.64 11.32
C ILE A 47 -0.86 1.41 12.64
N VAL A 48 -1.66 2.46 12.77
CA VAL A 48 -1.73 3.26 14.00
C VAL A 48 -2.27 2.42 15.15
N LEU A 49 -3.34 1.65 14.92
CA LEU A 49 -3.92 0.75 15.92
C LEU A 49 -2.89 -0.26 16.43
N GLU A 50 -2.15 -0.92 15.54
CA GLU A 50 -1.08 -1.85 15.93
C GLU A 50 0.00 -1.16 16.78
N SER A 51 0.34 0.08 16.44
CA SER A 51 1.38 0.85 17.13
C SER A 51 0.98 1.28 18.55
N ILE A 52 -0.32 1.46 18.80
CA ILE A 52 -0.85 1.89 20.10
C ILE A 52 -1.42 0.75 20.94
N ALA A 53 -1.83 -0.36 20.32
CA ALA A 53 -2.37 -1.54 21.01
C ALA A 53 -1.28 -2.52 21.48
N SER A 54 -0.05 -2.37 21.00
CA SER A 54 1.12 -3.14 21.44
C SER A 54 1.90 -2.48 22.60
N ALA A 55 1.29 -1.47 23.24
CA ALA A 55 1.76 -0.80 24.45
C ALA A 55 0.96 -1.22 25.69
#